data_AF-A0A4Q5V8Y7-F1
#
_entry.id   AF-A0A4Q5V8Y7-F1
#
_cell.length_a   1.000
_cell.length_b   1.000
_cell.length_c   1.000
_cell.angle_alpha   90.00
_cell.angle_beta   90.00
_cell.angle_gamma   90.00
#
_symmetry.space_group_name_H-M   'P 1'
#
loop_
_entity.id
_entity.type
_entity.pdbx_description
1 polymer ?
#
loop_
_entity_poly.entity_id
_entity_poly.type
_entity_poly.pdbx_seq_one_letter_code
_entity_poly.pdbx_strand_id
1 'polypeptide(L)'
;MKPLQIIALMLSLLLIDSLSFALDTKVSGTTPSPRTREYPWMSVETWNRMHAEDVEVAKNGDVDLLFIGDSITAGWNRNIWQKTFSQYRPANFGIGGDHTGNVLWRLEHGDKGKLKPKVVVLLIGVNNFGHLNETPQQVFEGVKKVVKRIRKNYPSAKILVNAIFPFEASPSSPKRLLVKETNSLISKLDDNKYIFVKDYGPLFLHENGNLSKELMGDFLHPSYKGYQIWADAMLPDIQQLMAKHKSNWFSR
;
A
#
# COMPACT_ATOMS: atom_id res chain seq x y z
N MET A 1 -35.06 29.56 -78.00
CA MET A 1 -34.06 28.64 -77.42
C MET A 1 -33.30 29.39 -76.35
N LYS A 2 -33.56 29.13 -75.06
CA LYS A 2 -32.81 29.71 -73.94
C LYS A 2 -31.91 28.61 -73.35
N PRO A 3 -30.60 28.83 -73.15
CA PRO A 3 -29.78 27.88 -72.42
C PRO A 3 -29.83 28.14 -70.90
N LEU A 4 -29.73 27.04 -70.16
CA LEU A 4 -29.59 26.89 -68.72
C LEU A 4 -28.37 27.62 -68.15
N GLN A 5 -28.49 28.16 -66.93
CA GLN A 5 -27.42 28.24 -65.92
C GLN A 5 -28.04 27.95 -64.54
N ILE A 6 -27.98 26.69 -64.10
CA ILE A 6 -27.10 26.16 -63.02
C ILE A 6 -27.37 26.82 -61.66
N ILE A 7 -28.18 26.13 -60.85
CA ILE A 7 -28.32 26.35 -59.41
C ILE A 7 -27.11 25.70 -58.74
N ALA A 8 -26.25 26.51 -58.11
CA ALA A 8 -25.19 26.02 -57.24
C ALA A 8 -25.78 25.71 -55.86
N LEU A 9 -25.93 24.42 -55.53
CA LEU A 9 -26.17 23.98 -54.15
C LEU A 9 -24.85 24.06 -53.39
N MET A 10 -24.73 25.00 -52.44
CA MET A 10 -23.69 24.94 -51.41
C MET A 10 -24.05 23.83 -50.41
N LEU A 11 -23.35 22.69 -50.49
CA LEU A 11 -23.29 21.73 -49.38
C LEU A 11 -22.25 22.24 -48.38
N SER A 12 -22.71 22.78 -47.25
CA SER A 12 -21.88 22.98 -46.07
C SER A 12 -21.69 21.64 -45.34
N LEU A 13 -20.55 21.00 -45.57
CA LEU A 13 -20.09 19.91 -44.70
C LEU A 13 -19.70 20.49 -43.34
N LEU A 14 -20.54 20.27 -42.33
CA LEU A 14 -20.16 20.45 -40.93
C LEU A 14 -19.28 19.27 -40.51
N LEU A 15 -17.96 19.45 -40.61
CA LEU A 15 -16.98 18.61 -39.90
C LEU A 15 -17.11 18.91 -38.41
N ILE A 16 -17.80 18.02 -37.69
CA ILE A 16 -17.73 17.99 -36.22
C ILE A 16 -16.40 17.30 -35.89
N ASP A 17 -15.36 18.11 -35.68
CA ASP A 17 -14.13 17.65 -35.05
C ASP A 17 -14.48 17.22 -33.62
N SER A 18 -14.58 15.91 -33.42
CA SER A 18 -14.66 15.32 -32.09
C SER A 18 -13.28 15.42 -31.43
N LEU A 19 -12.97 16.58 -30.85
CA LEU A 19 -11.89 16.72 -29.89
C LEU A 19 -12.21 15.84 -28.68
N SER A 20 -11.71 14.60 -28.71
CA SER A 20 -11.56 13.78 -27.52
C SER A 20 -10.49 14.42 -26.65
N PHE A 21 -10.90 15.31 -25.74
CA PHE A 21 -10.08 15.70 -24.60
C PHE A 21 -9.94 14.46 -23.71
N ALA A 22 -8.90 13.66 -23.94
CA ALA A 22 -8.40 12.76 -22.92
C ALA A 22 -7.95 13.66 -21.75
N LEU A 23 -8.80 13.77 -20.72
CA LEU A 23 -8.38 14.30 -19.43
C LEU A 23 -7.18 13.46 -19.00
N ASP A 24 -5.99 14.06 -19.04
CA ASP A 24 -4.78 13.49 -18.47
C ASP A 24 -4.96 13.49 -16.94
N THR A 25 -5.71 12.51 -16.44
CA THR A 25 -6.00 12.39 -15.02
C THR A 25 -4.70 12.00 -14.33
N LYS A 26 -4.01 12.99 -13.76
CA LYS A 26 -2.84 12.77 -12.91
C LYS A 26 -3.12 11.64 -11.92
N VAL A 27 -2.29 10.60 -11.95
CA VAL A 27 -2.36 9.46 -11.02
C VAL A 27 -2.39 9.98 -9.57
N SER A 28 -3.35 9.50 -8.78
CA SER A 28 -3.50 9.83 -7.36
C SER A 28 -3.46 8.58 -6.49
N GLY A 29 -2.87 8.71 -5.31
CA GLY A 29 -2.90 7.71 -4.25
C GLY A 29 -4.31 7.42 -3.71
N THR A 30 -5.28 8.30 -3.98
CA THR A 30 -6.66 8.12 -3.51
C THR A 30 -7.56 7.44 -4.54
N THR A 31 -7.07 7.19 -5.75
CA THR A 31 -7.82 6.58 -6.84
C THR A 31 -7.18 5.24 -7.20
N PRO A 32 -7.94 4.13 -7.21
CA PRO A 32 -7.43 2.84 -7.65
C PRO A 32 -6.90 2.96 -9.07
N SER A 33 -5.62 2.68 -9.27
CA SER A 33 -4.96 2.72 -10.58
C SER A 33 -3.91 1.62 -10.68
N PRO A 34 -3.86 0.89 -11.81
CA PRO A 34 -2.81 -0.09 -12.03
C PRO A 34 -1.46 0.63 -12.20
N ARG A 35 -0.36 -0.12 -12.08
CA ARG A 35 0.95 0.43 -12.44
C ARG A 35 1.01 0.68 -13.94
N THR A 36 1.37 1.90 -14.33
CA THR A 36 1.65 2.27 -15.71
C THR A 36 3.11 2.71 -15.92
N ARG A 37 3.84 2.95 -14.84
CA ARG A 37 5.23 3.40 -14.89
C ARG A 37 6.20 2.22 -14.92
N GLU A 38 7.11 2.26 -15.89
CA GLU A 38 8.24 1.34 -15.97
C GLU A 38 9.37 1.76 -15.04
N TYR A 39 9.87 0.80 -14.27
CA TYR A 39 11.10 0.95 -13.48
C TYR A 39 12.08 -0.16 -13.88
N PRO A 40 13.38 0.15 -14.06
CA PRO A 40 14.39 -0.86 -14.39
C PRO A 40 14.46 -2.03 -13.39
N TRP A 41 14.07 -1.78 -12.14
CA TRP A 41 14.05 -2.75 -11.03
C TRP A 41 12.67 -3.35 -10.76
N MET A 42 11.60 -2.87 -11.43
CA MET A 42 10.24 -3.38 -11.29
C MET A 42 9.38 -2.95 -12.49
N SER A 43 9.38 -3.76 -13.55
CA SER A 43 8.59 -3.48 -14.75
C SER A 43 7.08 -3.62 -14.52
N VAL A 44 6.26 -3.06 -15.41
CA VAL A 44 4.81 -3.26 -15.39
C VAL A 44 4.47 -4.76 -15.53
N GLU A 45 5.20 -5.48 -16.38
CA GLU A 45 5.06 -6.93 -16.53
C GLU A 45 5.33 -7.68 -15.21
N THR A 46 6.43 -7.33 -14.53
CA THR A 46 6.79 -7.94 -13.24
C THR A 46 5.72 -7.66 -12.19
N TRP A 47 5.20 -6.42 -12.16
CA TRP A 47 4.11 -6.03 -11.26
C TRP A 47 2.82 -6.82 -11.52
N ASN A 48 2.43 -6.98 -12.79
CA ASN A 48 1.26 -7.78 -13.17
C ASN A 48 1.43 -9.26 -12.79
N ARG A 49 2.63 -9.83 -12.99
CA ARG A 49 2.95 -11.20 -12.61
C ARG A 49 2.85 -11.40 -11.09
N MET A 50 3.43 -10.51 -10.29
CA MET A 50 3.35 -10.58 -8.82
C MET A 50 1.91 -10.45 -8.33
N HIS A 51 1.11 -9.55 -8.93
CA HIS A 51 -0.32 -9.46 -8.62
C HIS A 51 -1.08 -10.74 -8.97
N ALA A 52 -0.77 -11.39 -10.10
CA ALA A 52 -1.38 -12.67 -10.46
C ALA A 52 -0.99 -13.80 -9.48
N GLU A 53 0.26 -13.82 -9.00
CA GLU A 53 0.73 -14.75 -7.96
C GLU A 53 -0.05 -14.56 -6.64
N ASP A 54 -0.26 -13.30 -6.22
CA ASP A 54 -1.08 -12.96 -5.04
C ASP A 54 -2.53 -13.48 -5.21
N VAL A 55 -3.10 -13.37 -6.41
CA VAL A 55 -4.44 -13.88 -6.73
C VAL A 55 -4.51 -15.41 -6.65
N GLU A 56 -3.47 -16.14 -7.09
CA GLU A 56 -3.43 -17.59 -6.96
C GLU A 56 -3.31 -18.03 -5.48
N VAL A 57 -2.49 -17.34 -4.68
CA VAL A 57 -2.47 -17.54 -3.22
C VAL A 57 -3.86 -17.30 -2.64
N ALA A 58 -4.55 -16.25 -3.10
CA ALA A 58 -5.88 -15.91 -2.62
C ALA A 58 -6.94 -16.98 -2.93
N LYS A 59 -6.88 -17.59 -4.11
CA LYS A 59 -7.74 -18.71 -4.52
C LYS A 59 -7.53 -19.95 -3.67
N ASN A 60 -6.27 -20.26 -3.34
CA ASN A 60 -5.91 -21.40 -2.49
C ASN A 60 -6.38 -21.19 -1.04
N GLY A 61 -6.24 -19.97 -0.52
CA GLY A 61 -6.60 -19.63 0.86
C GLY A 61 -5.53 -20.09 1.86
N ASP A 62 -5.97 -20.51 3.04
CA ASP A 62 -5.13 -20.96 4.16
C ASP A 62 -4.08 -19.94 4.65
N VAL A 63 -4.44 -18.65 4.60
CA VAL A 63 -3.62 -17.56 5.15
C VAL A 63 -4.27 -17.04 6.41
N ASP A 64 -3.55 -17.10 7.53
CA ASP A 64 -3.98 -16.56 8.83
C ASP A 64 -3.41 -15.14 9.07
N LEU A 65 -2.21 -14.86 8.54
CA LEU A 65 -1.49 -13.59 8.66
C LEU A 65 -1.13 -13.05 7.27
N LEU A 66 -1.76 -11.96 6.85
CA LEU A 66 -1.56 -11.39 5.51
C LEU A 66 -0.81 -10.06 5.60
N PHE A 67 0.34 -9.96 4.95
CA PHE A 67 1.07 -8.70 4.80
C PHE A 67 0.70 -8.04 3.46
N ILE A 68 0.45 -6.73 3.47
CA ILE A 68 0.13 -5.94 2.28
C ILE A 68 0.95 -4.66 2.32
N GLY A 69 1.55 -4.27 1.19
CA GLY A 69 2.28 -3.01 1.12
C GLY A 69 3.12 -2.86 -0.14
N ASP A 70 4.24 -2.16 0.03
CA ASP A 70 5.19 -1.81 -1.03
C ASP A 70 6.48 -2.65 -0.96
N SER A 71 7.62 -2.07 -1.37
CA SER A 71 8.94 -2.73 -1.35
C SER A 71 9.41 -3.09 0.05
N ILE A 72 9.04 -2.31 1.08
CA ILE A 72 9.45 -2.60 2.46
C ILE A 72 8.72 -3.86 2.94
N THR A 73 7.46 -4.03 2.56
CA THR A 73 6.72 -5.26 2.81
C THR A 73 7.26 -6.42 1.97
N ALA A 74 7.54 -6.20 0.68
CA ALA A 74 8.09 -7.23 -0.20
C ALA A 74 9.47 -7.75 0.25
N GLY A 75 10.29 -6.88 0.85
CA GLY A 75 11.71 -7.12 1.12
C GLY A 75 12.03 -8.01 2.33
N TRP A 76 11.04 -8.64 2.96
CA TRP A 76 11.28 -9.56 4.09
C TRP A 76 12.31 -10.63 3.72
N ASN A 77 13.40 -10.70 4.50
CA ASN A 77 14.37 -11.78 4.36
C ASN A 77 13.72 -13.14 4.67
N ARG A 78 13.96 -14.14 3.83
CA ARG A 78 13.37 -15.48 3.96
C ARG A 78 13.60 -16.14 5.32
N ASN A 79 14.80 -16.01 5.89
CA ASN A 79 15.12 -16.66 7.17
C ASN A 79 14.39 -15.99 8.34
N ILE A 80 14.34 -14.64 8.34
CA ILE A 80 13.57 -13.89 9.33
C ILE A 80 12.09 -14.22 9.19
N TRP A 81 11.56 -14.18 7.98
CA TRP A 81 10.16 -14.50 7.69
C TRP A 81 9.77 -15.90 8.18
N GLN A 82 10.58 -16.91 7.85
CA GLN A 82 10.33 -18.28 8.24
C GLN A 82 10.41 -18.45 9.77
N LYS A 83 11.42 -17.88 10.42
CA LYS A 83 11.60 -18.00 11.88
C LYS A 83 10.48 -17.29 12.65
N THR A 84 10.07 -16.12 12.19
CA THR A 84 9.18 -15.24 12.94
C THR A 84 7.70 -15.54 12.66
N PHE A 85 7.32 -15.72 11.40
CA PHE A 85 5.91 -15.68 10.99
C PHE A 85 5.34 -17.03 10.53
N SER A 86 6.16 -18.05 10.23
CA SER A 86 5.69 -19.30 9.60
C SER A 86 4.58 -20.03 10.37
N GLN A 87 4.58 -19.97 11.70
CA GLN A 87 3.53 -20.54 12.55
C GLN A 87 2.14 -19.94 12.31
N TYR A 88 2.05 -18.76 11.68
CA TYR A 88 0.82 -18.02 11.41
C TYR A 88 0.33 -18.17 9.97
N ARG A 89 0.83 -19.16 9.22
CA ARG A 89 0.52 -19.40 7.79
C ARG A 89 0.51 -18.07 7.01
N PRO A 90 1.67 -17.41 6.92
CA PRO A 90 1.72 -16.04 6.47
C PRO A 90 1.78 -15.94 4.94
N ALA A 91 1.23 -14.87 4.37
CA ALA A 91 1.42 -14.49 2.98
C ALA A 91 1.88 -13.03 2.87
N ASN A 92 2.65 -12.71 1.82
CA ASN A 92 3.25 -11.40 1.60
C ASN A 92 2.82 -10.86 0.23
N PHE A 93 1.91 -9.89 0.23
CA PHE A 93 1.38 -9.19 -0.95
C PHE A 93 2.01 -7.80 -1.10
N GLY A 94 3.30 -7.69 -0.76
CA GLY A 94 4.12 -6.50 -0.99
C GLY A 94 4.63 -6.44 -2.42
N ILE A 95 4.50 -5.29 -3.08
CA ILE A 95 5.05 -5.10 -4.43
C ILE A 95 5.83 -3.78 -4.50
N GLY A 96 7.09 -3.86 -4.94
CA GLY A 96 8.03 -2.75 -4.86
C GLY A 96 7.62 -1.53 -5.66
N GLY A 97 7.62 -0.34 -5.04
CA GLY A 97 7.23 0.93 -5.66
C GLY A 97 5.73 1.24 -5.65
N ASP A 98 4.89 0.36 -5.06
CA ASP A 98 3.47 0.64 -4.95
C ASP A 98 3.22 1.88 -4.08
N HIS A 99 2.37 2.78 -4.59
CA HIS A 99 1.69 3.79 -3.77
C HIS A 99 0.29 3.30 -3.41
N THR A 100 -0.42 4.03 -2.56
CA THR A 100 -1.76 3.62 -2.07
C THR A 100 -2.77 3.34 -3.19
N GLY A 101 -2.69 4.06 -4.31
CA GLY A 101 -3.54 3.87 -5.49
C GLY A 101 -3.33 2.51 -6.18
N ASN A 102 -2.08 2.01 -6.22
CA ASN A 102 -1.78 0.68 -6.76
C ASN A 102 -2.28 -0.41 -5.81
N VAL A 103 -2.02 -0.28 -4.51
CA VAL A 103 -2.54 -1.23 -3.50
C VAL A 103 -4.07 -1.28 -3.54
N LEU A 104 -4.72 -0.12 -3.64
CA LEU A 104 -6.18 -0.05 -3.82
C LEU A 104 -6.58 -0.87 -5.05
N TRP A 105 -5.98 -0.59 -6.21
CA TRP A 105 -6.30 -1.31 -7.44
C TRP A 105 -6.18 -2.82 -7.30
N ARG A 106 -5.07 -3.32 -6.71
CA ARG A 106 -4.85 -4.76 -6.49
C ARG A 106 -5.92 -5.37 -5.60
N LEU A 107 -6.34 -4.66 -4.56
CA LEU A 107 -7.43 -5.07 -3.68
C LEU A 107 -8.83 -5.02 -4.34
N GLU A 108 -8.99 -4.33 -5.46
CA GLU A 108 -10.26 -4.30 -6.23
C GLU A 108 -10.24 -5.25 -7.44
N HIS A 109 -9.07 -5.54 -8.00
CA HIS A 109 -8.88 -6.29 -9.24
C HIS A 109 -8.16 -7.63 -9.02
N GLY A 110 -8.36 -8.21 -7.85
CA GLY A 110 -8.01 -9.60 -7.54
C GLY A 110 -9.18 -10.23 -6.81
N ASP A 111 -9.57 -11.45 -7.21
CA ASP A 111 -10.50 -12.21 -6.39
C ASP A 111 -9.81 -12.50 -5.05
N LYS A 112 -10.41 -12.03 -3.95
CA LYS A 112 -9.94 -12.37 -2.60
C LYS A 112 -10.04 -13.89 -2.32
N GLY A 113 -10.74 -14.62 -3.19
CA GLY A 113 -10.83 -16.06 -3.20
C GLY A 113 -11.30 -16.60 -1.87
N LYS A 114 -10.53 -17.53 -1.32
CA LYS A 114 -10.81 -18.20 -0.06
C LYS A 114 -10.11 -17.56 1.13
N LEU A 115 -9.44 -16.41 0.96
CA LEU A 115 -8.71 -15.75 2.05
C LEU A 115 -9.64 -15.34 3.19
N LYS A 116 -9.24 -15.74 4.40
CA LYS A 116 -9.87 -15.37 5.67
C LYS A 116 -8.79 -15.06 6.72
N PRO A 117 -7.90 -14.08 6.47
CA PRO A 117 -6.86 -13.75 7.42
C PRO A 117 -7.47 -13.32 8.75
N LYS A 118 -6.83 -13.69 9.84
CA LYS A 118 -7.15 -13.21 11.20
C LYS A 118 -6.52 -11.85 11.43
N VAL A 119 -5.32 -11.65 10.90
CA VAL A 119 -4.57 -10.40 10.98
C VAL A 119 -4.07 -10.00 9.60
N VAL A 120 -4.24 -8.73 9.27
CA VAL A 120 -3.62 -8.08 8.12
C VAL A 120 -2.59 -7.07 8.64
N VAL A 121 -1.34 -7.17 8.18
CA VAL A 121 -0.29 -6.19 8.46
C VAL A 121 -0.19 -5.27 7.25
N LEU A 122 -0.34 -3.96 7.47
CA LEU A 122 -0.27 -2.94 6.43
C LEU A 122 0.88 -1.98 6.70
N LEU A 123 1.74 -1.77 5.69
CA LEU A 123 2.67 -0.64 5.62
C LEU A 123 2.60 -0.09 4.19
N ILE A 124 2.14 1.14 4.03
CA ILE A 124 2.04 1.79 2.71
C ILE A 124 2.02 3.31 2.87
N GLY A 125 2.55 4.03 1.87
CA GLY A 125 2.40 5.48 1.75
C GLY A 125 3.70 6.22 1.41
N VAL A 126 4.86 5.62 1.66
CA VAL A 126 6.15 6.28 1.41
C VAL A 126 6.33 6.66 -0.07
N ASN A 127 5.90 5.79 -0.97
CA ASN A 127 6.00 6.02 -2.43
C ASN A 127 5.04 7.12 -2.93
N ASN A 128 4.00 7.48 -2.18
CA ASN A 128 3.16 8.64 -2.55
C ASN A 128 3.98 9.94 -2.54
N PHE A 129 4.91 10.08 -1.60
CA PHE A 129 5.80 11.24 -1.53
C PHE A 129 6.85 11.24 -2.65
N GLY A 130 7.36 10.07 -3.03
CA GLY A 130 8.44 9.93 -4.02
C GLY A 130 7.96 9.88 -5.47
N HIS A 131 6.75 9.34 -5.73
CA HIS A 131 6.25 9.11 -7.09
C HIS A 131 5.12 10.07 -7.50
N LEU A 132 4.31 10.53 -6.55
CA LEU A 132 3.14 11.37 -6.83
C LEU A 132 3.29 12.81 -6.35
N ASN A 133 4.28 13.05 -5.47
CA ASN A 133 4.48 14.32 -4.77
C ASN A 133 3.22 14.79 -4.05
N GLU A 134 2.54 13.85 -3.37
CA GLU A 134 1.30 14.12 -2.63
C GLU A 134 1.57 14.74 -1.26
N THR A 135 0.61 15.54 -0.79
CA THR A 135 0.63 16.17 0.54
C THR A 135 0.34 15.15 1.64
N PRO A 136 0.68 15.45 2.91
CA PRO A 136 0.40 14.54 4.02
C PRO A 136 -1.07 14.11 4.14
N GLN A 137 -1.99 15.05 3.88
CA GLN A 137 -3.43 14.79 3.84
C GLN A 137 -3.81 13.83 2.70
N GLN A 138 -3.24 13.99 1.50
CA GLN A 138 -3.53 13.10 0.37
C GLN A 138 -3.02 11.68 0.63
N VAL A 139 -1.81 11.54 1.18
CA VAL A 139 -1.26 10.23 1.58
C VAL A 139 -2.16 9.58 2.64
N PHE A 140 -2.55 10.34 3.68
CA PHE A 140 -3.47 9.85 4.70
C PHE A 140 -4.81 9.38 4.11
N GLU A 141 -5.42 10.15 3.22
CA GLU A 141 -6.67 9.75 2.56
C GLU A 141 -6.50 8.47 1.73
N GLY A 142 -5.35 8.30 1.07
CA GLY A 142 -4.97 7.06 0.39
C GLY A 142 -4.90 5.87 1.35
N VAL A 143 -4.16 6.00 2.44
CA VAL A 143 -4.02 4.97 3.49
C VAL A 143 -5.39 4.62 4.08
N LYS A 144 -6.21 5.62 4.42
CA LYS A 144 -7.57 5.44 4.95
C LYS A 144 -8.44 4.64 3.98
N LYS A 145 -8.37 4.93 2.68
CA LYS A 145 -9.08 4.16 1.65
C LYS A 145 -8.58 2.71 1.57
N VAL A 146 -7.26 2.48 1.65
CA VAL A 146 -6.68 1.13 1.69
C VAL A 146 -7.21 0.36 2.90
N VAL A 147 -7.17 0.94 4.11
CA VAL A 147 -7.70 0.33 5.33
C VAL A 147 -9.19 -0.01 5.18
N LYS A 148 -10.00 0.93 4.66
CA LYS A 148 -11.43 0.70 4.39
C LYS A 148 -11.65 -0.46 3.40
N ARG A 149 -10.82 -0.54 2.35
CA ARG A 149 -10.89 -1.63 1.36
C ARG A 149 -10.52 -2.97 1.98
N ILE A 150 -9.46 -3.02 2.80
CA ILE A 150 -9.06 -4.23 3.54
C ILE A 150 -10.21 -4.68 4.47
N ARG A 151 -10.84 -3.76 5.23
CA ARG A 151 -12.00 -4.07 6.08
C ARG A 151 -13.19 -4.63 5.28
N LYS A 152 -13.43 -4.12 4.06
CA LYS A 152 -14.48 -4.64 3.17
C LYS A 152 -14.14 -6.05 2.67
N ASN A 153 -12.90 -6.30 2.27
CA ASN A 153 -12.48 -7.59 1.73
C ASN A 153 -12.42 -8.66 2.84
N TYR A 154 -11.93 -8.29 4.04
CA TYR A 154 -11.68 -9.17 5.17
C TYR A 154 -12.35 -8.66 6.47
N PRO A 155 -13.69 -8.70 6.56
CA PRO A 155 -14.44 -8.06 7.65
C PRO A 155 -14.16 -8.64 9.05
N SER A 156 -13.66 -9.87 9.15
CA SER A 156 -13.29 -10.49 10.43
C SER A 156 -11.84 -10.24 10.85
N ALA A 157 -10.99 -9.72 9.95
CA ALA A 157 -9.57 -9.52 10.24
C ALA A 157 -9.36 -8.29 11.12
N LYS A 158 -8.42 -8.39 12.07
CA LYS A 158 -7.77 -7.22 12.67
C LYS A 158 -6.70 -6.69 11.71
N ILE A 159 -6.49 -5.38 11.68
CA ILE A 159 -5.52 -4.72 10.82
C ILE A 159 -4.48 -4.05 11.71
N LEU A 160 -3.23 -4.48 11.58
CA LEU A 160 -2.07 -3.81 12.18
C LEU A 160 -1.48 -2.84 11.13
N VAL A 161 -1.81 -1.57 11.25
CA VAL A 161 -1.27 -0.50 10.41
C VAL A 161 0.05 -0.04 11.03
N ASN A 162 1.13 -0.25 10.30
CA ASN A 162 2.43 0.29 10.63
C ASN A 162 2.46 1.74 10.13
N ALA A 163 2.84 2.67 11.01
CA ALA A 163 3.10 4.04 10.61
C ALA A 163 4.19 4.07 9.53
N ILE A 164 4.16 5.06 8.63
CA ILE A 164 5.13 5.17 7.55
C ILE A 164 6.51 5.36 8.18
N PHE A 165 7.47 4.53 7.76
CA PHE A 165 8.81 4.62 8.29
C PHE A 165 9.49 5.95 7.91
N PRO A 166 10.37 6.45 8.76
CA PRO A 166 11.26 7.53 8.37
C PRO A 166 12.09 7.14 7.14
N PHE A 167 12.24 8.06 6.19
CA PHE A 167 13.16 7.93 5.06
C PHE A 167 13.91 9.24 4.84
N GLU A 168 15.07 9.16 4.18
CA GLU A 168 16.12 10.18 4.12
C GLU A 168 16.90 10.36 5.43
N ALA A 169 18.21 10.52 5.31
CA ALA A 169 19.17 10.41 6.41
C ALA A 169 18.91 11.39 7.55
N SER A 170 18.71 12.67 7.22
CA SER A 170 18.65 13.77 8.19
C SER A 170 17.24 13.99 8.71
N PRO A 171 17.05 14.20 10.03
CA PRO A 171 15.74 14.56 10.60
C PRO A 171 15.22 15.92 10.08
N SER A 172 16.10 16.79 9.56
CA SER A 172 15.72 18.07 8.98
C SER A 172 15.21 18.00 7.54
N SER A 173 15.20 16.81 6.92
CA SER A 173 14.64 16.64 5.58
C SER A 173 13.17 17.07 5.54
N PRO A 174 12.73 17.81 4.51
CA PRO A 174 11.32 18.10 4.30
C PRO A 174 10.44 16.85 4.27
N LYS A 175 10.93 15.75 3.68
CA LYS A 175 10.19 14.48 3.62
C LYS A 175 10.00 13.85 5.00
N ARG A 176 10.95 14.02 5.93
CA ARG A 176 10.80 13.59 7.33
C ARG A 176 9.66 14.33 8.04
N LEU A 177 9.47 15.62 7.74
CA LEU A 177 8.33 16.39 8.27
C LEU A 177 7.01 15.91 7.67
N LEU A 178 6.96 15.65 6.36
CA LEU A 178 5.76 15.10 5.70
C LEU A 178 5.34 13.76 6.31
N VAL A 179 6.29 12.85 6.54
CA VAL A 179 6.02 11.55 7.18
C VAL A 179 5.49 11.74 8.60
N LYS A 180 6.09 12.63 9.39
CA LYS A 180 5.63 12.92 10.76
C LYS A 180 4.19 13.43 10.78
N GLU A 181 3.86 14.37 9.88
CA GLU A 181 2.51 14.91 9.76
C GLU A 181 1.51 13.83 9.33
N THR A 182 1.84 13.03 8.31
CA THR A 182 0.99 11.91 7.88
C THR A 182 0.79 10.88 8.98
N ASN A 183 1.83 10.51 9.72
CA ASN A 183 1.72 9.55 10.82
C ASN A 183 0.84 10.07 11.95
N SER A 184 0.84 11.39 12.21
CA SER A 184 -0.11 12.01 13.16
C SER A 184 -1.57 11.94 12.69
N LEU A 185 -1.82 11.81 11.38
CA LEU A 185 -3.16 11.57 10.85
C LEU A 185 -3.49 10.08 10.87
N ILE A 186 -2.56 9.20 10.47
CA ILE A 186 -2.72 7.75 10.47
C ILE A 186 -3.03 7.22 11.87
N SER A 187 -2.43 7.78 12.93
CA SER A 187 -2.72 7.38 14.32
C SER A 187 -4.19 7.50 14.69
N LYS A 188 -4.94 8.40 14.05
CA LYS A 188 -6.39 8.58 14.25
C LYS A 188 -7.23 7.45 13.65
N LEU A 189 -6.64 6.53 12.89
CA LEU A 189 -7.32 5.34 12.36
C LEU A 189 -7.43 4.22 13.41
N ASP A 190 -6.66 4.29 14.50
CA ASP A 190 -6.73 3.29 15.57
C ASP A 190 -8.10 3.33 16.26
N ASP A 191 -8.80 2.19 16.23
CA ASP A 191 -10.10 2.03 16.88
C ASP A 191 -10.06 1.02 18.05
N ASN A 192 -8.86 0.51 18.37
CA ASN A 192 -8.60 -0.53 19.37
C ASN A 192 -9.51 -1.78 19.27
N LYS A 193 -10.09 -2.03 18.10
CA LYS A 193 -11.06 -3.10 17.87
C LYS A 193 -10.73 -3.92 16.64
N TYR A 194 -10.66 -3.27 15.48
CA TYR A 194 -10.33 -3.87 14.20
C TYR A 194 -9.11 -3.22 13.56
N ILE A 195 -8.76 -2.00 13.92
CA ILE A 195 -7.63 -1.25 13.38
C ILE A 195 -6.74 -0.86 14.55
N PHE A 196 -5.49 -1.27 14.48
CA PHE A 196 -4.45 -1.03 15.47
C PHE A 196 -3.31 -0.34 14.75
N VAL A 197 -2.88 0.83 15.23
CA VAL A 197 -1.81 1.61 14.61
C VAL A 197 -0.57 1.56 15.50
N LYS A 198 0.57 1.21 14.92
CA LYS A 198 1.85 1.14 15.63
C LYS A 198 2.93 1.89 14.87
N ASP A 199 3.69 2.72 15.58
CA ASP A 199 4.85 3.40 15.04
C ASP A 199 6.14 2.69 15.46
N TYR A 200 6.70 1.92 14.52
CA TYR A 200 8.01 1.27 14.67
C TYR A 200 9.15 2.11 14.10
N GLY A 201 8.85 3.26 13.49
CA GLY A 201 9.82 4.16 12.87
C GLY A 201 10.99 4.56 13.78
N PRO A 202 10.77 4.87 15.07
CA PRO A 202 11.84 5.22 16.00
C PRO A 202 12.93 4.16 16.14
N LEU A 203 12.65 2.88 15.88
CA LEU A 203 13.65 1.79 15.97
C LEU A 203 14.81 1.97 14.99
N PHE A 204 14.60 2.73 13.91
CA PHE A 204 15.60 2.94 12.85
C PHE A 204 16.47 4.19 13.08
N LEU A 205 16.23 4.94 14.15
CA LEU A 205 16.88 6.22 14.42
C LEU A 205 17.99 6.10 15.47
N HIS A 206 19.05 6.88 15.27
CA HIS A 206 19.96 7.23 16.36
C HIS A 206 19.30 8.24 17.30
N GLU A 207 19.89 8.44 18.49
CA GLU A 207 19.40 9.42 19.49
C GLU A 207 19.31 10.85 18.94
N ASN A 208 20.20 11.21 18.01
CA ASN A 208 20.19 12.51 17.33
C ASN A 208 19.13 12.63 16.21
N GLY A 209 18.29 11.61 16.01
CA GLY A 209 17.21 11.58 15.03
C GLY A 209 17.63 11.20 13.61
N ASN A 210 18.92 10.99 13.33
CA ASN A 210 19.37 10.50 12.02
C ASN A 210 18.99 9.02 11.82
N LEU A 211 18.68 8.65 10.58
CA LEU A 211 18.53 7.23 10.22
C LEU A 211 19.87 6.50 10.33
N SER A 212 19.84 5.33 10.94
CA SER A 212 20.99 4.45 11.02
C SER A 212 21.27 3.81 9.66
N LYS A 213 22.46 4.06 9.09
CA LYS A 213 22.94 3.35 7.88
C LYS A 213 23.05 1.84 8.09
N GLU A 214 23.26 1.38 9.32
CA GLU A 214 23.30 -0.06 9.60
C GLU A 214 21.91 -0.68 9.44
N LEU A 215 20.86 0.06 9.82
CA LEU A 215 19.48 -0.44 9.80
C LEU A 215 18.75 -0.12 8.50
N MET A 216 19.10 0.98 7.82
CA MET A 216 18.57 1.41 6.51
C MET A 216 19.70 1.97 5.66
N GLY A 217 20.41 1.10 4.94
CA GLY A 217 21.66 1.45 4.22
C GLY A 217 21.49 2.51 3.13
N ASP A 218 20.32 2.53 2.48
CA ASP A 218 19.92 3.53 1.48
C ASP A 218 18.99 4.60 2.06
N PHE A 219 18.81 4.62 3.38
CA PHE A 219 17.88 5.49 4.11
C PHE A 219 16.41 5.34 3.72
N LEU A 220 16.01 4.16 3.24
CA LEU A 220 14.61 3.83 2.94
C LEU A 220 14.27 2.38 3.32
N HIS A 221 15.05 1.42 2.84
CA HIS A 221 14.77 0.00 2.99
C HIS A 221 15.51 -0.57 4.21
N PRO A 222 14.83 -1.34 5.08
CA PRO A 222 15.50 -2.03 6.17
C PRO A 222 16.57 -3.00 5.65
N SER A 223 17.73 -3.00 6.30
CA SER A 223 18.75 -4.03 6.12
C SER A 223 18.31 -5.35 6.77
N TYR A 224 19.10 -6.42 6.67
CA TYR A 224 18.85 -7.64 7.43
C TYR A 224 18.65 -7.36 8.94
N LYS A 225 19.50 -6.52 9.53
CA LYS A 225 19.40 -6.12 10.95
C LYS A 225 18.15 -5.26 11.20
N GLY A 226 17.84 -4.34 10.28
CA GLY A 226 16.63 -3.52 10.35
C GLY A 226 15.35 -4.37 10.35
N TYR A 227 15.25 -5.35 9.44
CA TYR A 227 14.14 -6.30 9.42
C TYR A 227 14.07 -7.15 10.68
N GLN A 228 15.20 -7.59 11.24
CA GLN A 228 15.21 -8.38 12.47
C GLN A 228 14.64 -7.58 13.65
N ILE A 229 15.11 -6.35 13.88
CA ILE A 229 14.61 -5.50 14.97
C ILE A 229 13.13 -5.16 14.79
N TRP A 230 12.70 -4.88 13.55
CA TRP A 230 11.29 -4.64 13.27
C TRP A 230 10.43 -5.89 13.54
N ALA A 231 10.88 -7.07 13.10
CA ALA A 231 10.19 -8.32 13.37
C ALA A 231 10.06 -8.58 14.88
N ASP A 232 11.14 -8.40 15.64
CA ASP A 232 11.15 -8.63 17.09
C ASP A 232 10.20 -7.67 17.83
N ALA A 233 10.14 -6.41 17.40
CA ALA A 233 9.23 -5.41 17.98
C ALA A 233 7.76 -5.65 17.59
N MET A 234 7.51 -6.13 16.37
CA MET A 234 6.15 -6.31 15.85
C MET A 234 5.52 -7.66 16.26
N LEU A 235 6.34 -8.68 16.52
CA LEU A 235 5.86 -10.03 16.83
C LEU A 235 4.91 -10.09 18.06
N PRO A 236 5.19 -9.41 19.20
CA PRO A 236 4.26 -9.39 20.33
C PRO A 236 2.88 -8.83 19.98
N ASP A 237 2.83 -7.78 19.15
CA ASP A 237 1.58 -7.19 18.66
C ASP A 237 0.83 -8.18 17.76
N ILE A 238 1.52 -8.85 16.83
CA ILE A 238 0.91 -9.90 16.01
C ILE A 238 0.37 -11.03 16.90
N GLN A 239 1.13 -11.49 17.89
CA GLN A 239 0.72 -12.55 18.81
C GLN A 239 -0.57 -12.18 19.56
N GLN A 240 -0.63 -10.95 20.08
CA GLN A 240 -1.82 -10.44 20.75
C GLN A 240 -3.04 -10.40 19.81
N LEU A 241 -2.84 -9.95 18.57
CA LEU A 241 -3.93 -9.83 17.60
C LEU A 241 -4.42 -11.19 17.10
N MET A 242 -3.51 -12.17 16.95
CA MET A 242 -3.78 -13.54 16.58
C MET A 242 -4.47 -14.35 17.68
N ALA A 243 -4.31 -13.96 18.95
CA ALA A 243 -4.99 -14.61 20.05
C ALA A 243 -6.52 -14.49 19.89
N LYS A 244 -7.21 -15.63 19.99
CA LYS A 244 -8.68 -15.63 20.09
C LYS A 244 -9.06 -14.85 21.35
N HIS A 245 -10.03 -13.94 21.26
CA HIS A 245 -10.65 -13.41 22.47
C HIS A 245 -11.12 -14.61 23.31
N LYS A 246 -10.54 -14.79 24.49
CA LYS A 246 -11.16 -15.62 25.50
C LYS A 246 -12.43 -14.88 25.90
N SER A 247 -13.57 -15.32 25.38
CA SER A 247 -14.86 -14.98 25.94
C SER A 247 -14.85 -15.45 27.39
N ASN A 248 -14.70 -14.53 28.33
CA ASN A 248 -14.95 -14.80 29.74
C ASN A 248 -16.46 -15.03 29.91
N TRP A 249 -16.93 -16.23 29.59
CA TRP A 249 -18.31 -16.69 29.77
C TRP A 249 -18.45 -17.58 31.02
N PHE A 250 -17.73 -17.22 32.09
CA PHE A 250 -18.00 -17.75 33.43
C PHE A 250 -17.82 -16.66 34.48
N SER A 251 -18.90 -15.93 34.73
CA SER A 251 -19.25 -15.43 36.06
C SER A 251 -20.76 -15.63 36.17
N ARG A 252 -21.11 -16.78 36.76
CA ARG A 252 -22.44 -17.04 37.33
C ARG A 252 -22.68 -16.09 38.51
#